data_AF-A0A8T1P4P1-F1
#
_entry.id   AF-A0A8T1P4P1-F1
#
_cell.length_a   1.000
_cell.length_b   1.000
_cell.length_c   1.000
_cell.angle_alpha   90.00
_cell.angle_beta   90.00
_cell.angle_gamma   90.00
#
_symmetry.space_group_name_H-M   'P 1'
#
loop_
_entity.id
_entity.type
_entity.pdbx_description
1 polymer ?
#
loop_
_entity_poly.entity_id
_entity_poly.type
_entity_poly.pdbx_seq_one_letter_code
_entity_poly.pdbx_strand_id
1 'polypeptide(L)'
;MEKDEAVKAVTKSLEKLDLNAYPNSKSSTKITTTSISTLQYYRLPEKTKPPSLVSLCLGLVGKHLEDIIEDLSEIAVNFPADIKMAMAAIARRRRLLNDDVVVSLADGSWEILDISGSDVSDLGLGKVVEVCKSLRAVDISRCDKITITGFSELVQNCHSLETLRCGGSPRSDYTARRCLGIFKPKLNDVNGDSWEELDTSEIASGAESLRWLVWQKIDNDSLEILSSECPRIMVNPKPSPFGFRGAAVPREALPNIKLDDLVVKDINPSTWAVCGFTPRAIAPSFPSPAEMPIAEKFRLAFVERDSRLAPKRAKNARQHQRRAEREWMTMSTRAKALALASEVSKSLYSRN
;
A
#
# COMPACT_ATOMS: atom_id res chain seq x y z
N MET A 1 -20.58 -64.56 29.88
CA MET A 1 -19.73 -63.90 30.89
C MET A 1 -18.80 -62.82 30.31
N GLU A 2 -18.80 -62.55 29.00
CA GLU A 2 -17.98 -61.47 28.38
C GLU A 2 -18.75 -60.19 28.03
N LYS A 3 -20.09 -60.19 28.08
CA LYS A 3 -20.89 -58.99 27.78
C LYS A 3 -20.95 -57.98 28.94
N ASP A 4 -20.78 -58.43 30.18
CA ASP A 4 -20.87 -57.56 31.36
C ASP A 4 -19.56 -56.83 31.69
N GLU A 5 -18.41 -57.31 31.18
CA GLU A 5 -17.13 -56.59 31.31
C GLU A 5 -17.01 -55.43 30.32
N ALA A 6 -17.53 -55.59 29.10
CA ALA A 6 -17.54 -54.52 28.10
C ALA A 6 -18.39 -53.32 28.52
N VAL A 7 -19.53 -53.56 29.18
CA VAL A 7 -20.40 -52.49 29.70
C VAL A 7 -19.75 -51.77 30.89
N LYS A 8 -19.03 -52.49 31.76
CA LYS A 8 -18.27 -51.90 32.87
C LYS A 8 -17.05 -51.08 32.43
N ALA A 9 -16.41 -51.42 31.30
CA ALA A 9 -15.31 -50.66 30.73
C ALA A 9 -15.77 -49.32 30.10
N VAL A 10 -16.97 -49.31 29.52
CA VAL A 10 -17.58 -48.10 28.92
C VAL A 10 -18.09 -47.15 30.01
N THR A 11 -18.72 -47.64 31.07
CA THR A 11 -19.19 -46.78 32.18
C THR A 11 -18.05 -46.13 32.96
N LYS A 12 -16.93 -46.85 33.15
CA LYS A 12 -15.73 -46.32 33.83
C LYS A 12 -14.96 -45.29 32.98
N SER A 13 -15.17 -45.28 31.67
CA SER A 13 -14.60 -44.27 30.76
C SER A 13 -15.47 -43.00 30.66
N LEU A 14 -16.76 -43.11 30.98
CA LEU A 14 -17.72 -41.99 31.01
C LEU A 14 -17.70 -41.19 32.32
N GLU A 15 -17.31 -41.79 33.45
CA GLU A 15 -17.12 -41.08 34.73
C GLU A 15 -15.88 -40.16 34.76
N LYS A 16 -15.03 -40.20 33.72
CA LYS A 16 -13.83 -39.33 33.59
C LYS A 16 -14.06 -38.06 32.77
N LEU A 17 -15.28 -37.84 32.29
CA LEU A 17 -15.71 -36.61 31.62
C LEU A 17 -16.50 -35.76 32.62
N ASP A 18 -15.76 -34.97 33.39
CA ASP A 18 -16.29 -34.01 34.34
C ASP A 18 -16.91 -32.82 33.58
N LEU A 19 -18.17 -32.98 33.17
CA LEU A 19 -19.03 -31.91 32.66
C LEU A 19 -19.80 -31.32 33.85
N ASN A 20 -19.16 -30.42 34.61
CA ASN A 20 -19.76 -29.28 35.30
C ASN A 20 -18.73 -28.58 36.22
N ALA A 21 -18.08 -27.53 35.71
CA ALA A 21 -17.44 -26.54 36.56
C ALA A 21 -17.58 -25.15 35.94
N TYR A 22 -18.59 -24.40 36.38
CA TYR A 22 -18.52 -22.94 36.37
C TYR A 22 -17.44 -22.49 37.36
N PRO A 23 -16.66 -21.46 37.01
CA PRO A 23 -16.47 -20.41 38.00
C PRO A 23 -16.57 -19.00 37.39
N ASN A 24 -17.54 -18.24 37.89
CA ASN A 24 -17.41 -16.79 38.01
C ASN A 24 -16.31 -16.49 39.05
N SER A 25 -15.23 -15.80 38.67
CA SER A 25 -14.81 -14.53 39.29
C SER A 25 -13.41 -14.11 38.82
N LYS A 26 -13.34 -12.80 38.52
CA LYS A 26 -12.19 -11.88 38.59
C LYS A 26 -10.86 -12.48 39.07
N SER A 27 -9.87 -12.57 38.17
CA SER A 27 -8.49 -12.24 38.56
C SER A 27 -7.63 -11.79 37.37
N SER A 28 -7.06 -10.59 37.54
CA SER A 28 -5.78 -10.10 37.02
C SER A 28 -4.96 -11.07 36.17
N THR A 29 -4.92 -10.84 34.86
CA THR A 29 -3.96 -11.51 33.97
C THR A 29 -2.70 -10.67 33.88
N LYS A 30 -1.68 -11.07 34.64
CA LYS A 30 -0.30 -10.63 34.48
C LYS A 30 0.17 -11.01 33.06
N ILE A 31 0.58 -9.99 32.31
CA ILE A 31 1.25 -10.12 31.03
C ILE A 31 2.55 -10.89 31.26
N THR A 32 2.59 -12.14 30.81
CA THR A 32 3.84 -12.91 30.75
C THR A 32 4.50 -12.57 29.43
N THR A 33 5.53 -11.73 29.51
CA THR A 33 6.43 -11.37 28.42
C THR A 33 7.13 -12.61 27.89
N THR A 34 6.64 -13.15 26.76
CA THR A 34 7.40 -14.13 25.99
C THR A 34 8.29 -13.36 25.03
N SER A 35 9.57 -13.29 25.38
CA SER A 35 10.66 -12.79 24.56
C SER A 35 10.80 -13.65 23.30
N ILE A 36 10.32 -13.14 22.16
CA ILE A 36 10.61 -13.72 20.84
C ILE A 36 11.99 -13.23 20.43
N SER A 37 12.97 -14.11 20.58
CA SER A 37 14.33 -13.94 20.09
C SER A 37 14.38 -14.02 18.56
N THR A 38 15.05 -13.04 17.98
CA THR A 38 15.35 -12.91 16.56
C THR A 38 16.34 -13.97 16.10
N LEU A 39 15.90 -15.05 15.47
CA LEU A 39 16.73 -15.87 14.59
C LEU A 39 15.88 -16.40 13.43
N GLN A 40 16.14 -15.85 12.25
CA GLN A 40 15.52 -16.22 10.99
C GLN A 40 16.56 -17.02 10.19
N TYR A 41 16.47 -18.36 10.17
CA TYR A 41 17.12 -19.22 9.18
C TYR A 41 16.40 -20.58 9.12
N TYR A 42 15.93 -20.95 7.92
CA TYR A 42 15.30 -22.23 7.56
C TYR A 42 14.01 -22.61 8.33
N ARG A 43 12.87 -22.07 7.89
CA ARG A 43 11.56 -22.66 8.24
C ARG A 43 11.41 -23.96 7.46
N LEU A 44 11.59 -25.10 8.14
CA LEU A 44 11.09 -26.40 7.70
C LEU A 44 9.60 -26.24 7.30
N PRO A 45 9.10 -26.96 6.27
CA PRO A 45 7.70 -26.88 5.91
C PRO A 45 6.88 -27.37 7.10
N GLU A 46 6.28 -26.44 7.85
CA GLU A 46 5.28 -26.74 8.86
C GLU A 46 4.23 -27.61 8.16
N LYS A 47 3.97 -28.81 8.71
CA LYS A 47 2.91 -29.68 8.20
C LYS A 47 1.62 -28.88 8.26
N THR A 48 1.18 -28.37 7.11
CA THR A 48 -0.01 -27.53 7.04
C THR A 48 -1.20 -28.42 7.37
N LYS A 49 -2.00 -27.98 8.35
CA LYS A 49 -3.29 -28.59 8.64
C LYS A 49 -4.10 -28.59 7.34
N PRO A 50 -4.89 -29.64 7.04
CA PRO A 50 -5.75 -29.62 5.85
C PRO A 50 -6.67 -28.38 5.88
N PRO A 51 -6.94 -27.76 4.72
CA PRO A 51 -7.81 -26.60 4.62
C PRO A 51 -9.20 -26.95 5.14
N SER A 52 -9.85 -25.99 5.81
CA SER A 52 -11.23 -26.16 6.26
C SER A 52 -12.18 -26.21 5.07
N LEU A 53 -13.36 -26.82 5.25
CA LEU A 53 -14.39 -26.80 4.21
C LEU A 53 -14.75 -25.36 3.82
N VAL A 54 -14.85 -24.45 4.78
CA VAL A 54 -15.10 -23.02 4.53
C VAL A 54 -14.02 -22.42 3.63
N SER A 55 -12.74 -22.69 3.89
CA SER A 55 -11.64 -22.19 3.04
C SER A 55 -11.65 -22.77 1.62
N LEU A 56 -12.06 -24.03 1.47
CA LEU A 56 -12.24 -24.66 0.16
C LEU A 56 -13.40 -24.03 -0.61
N CYS A 57 -14.54 -23.81 0.06
CA CYS A 57 -15.70 -23.13 -0.52
C CYS A 57 -15.37 -21.70 -0.93
N LEU A 58 -14.70 -20.93 -0.06
CA LEU A 58 -14.22 -19.58 -0.37
C LEU A 58 -13.24 -19.58 -1.54
N GLY A 59 -12.37 -20.59 -1.65
CA GLY A 59 -11.47 -20.75 -2.80
C GLY A 59 -12.23 -21.01 -4.11
N LEU A 60 -13.26 -21.85 -4.07
CA LEU A 60 -14.09 -22.15 -5.24
C LEU A 60 -14.92 -20.92 -5.67
N VAL A 61 -15.67 -20.34 -4.73
CA VAL A 61 -16.46 -19.10 -4.95
C VAL A 61 -15.53 -17.98 -5.42
N GLY A 62 -14.38 -17.83 -4.78
CA GLY A 62 -13.37 -16.84 -5.12
C GLY A 62 -12.84 -16.98 -6.54
N LYS A 63 -12.66 -18.21 -7.04
CA LYS A 63 -12.24 -18.50 -8.41
C LYS A 63 -13.32 -18.15 -9.44
N HIS A 64 -14.58 -18.25 -9.05
CA HIS A 64 -15.75 -17.93 -9.88
C HIS A 64 -16.41 -16.60 -9.50
N LEU A 65 -15.69 -15.74 -8.77
CA LEU A 65 -16.26 -14.51 -8.24
C LEU A 65 -16.84 -13.59 -9.33
N GLU A 66 -16.19 -13.53 -10.50
CA GLU A 66 -16.66 -12.76 -11.65
C GLU A 66 -18.08 -13.14 -12.10
N ASP A 67 -18.41 -14.43 -12.03
CA ASP A 67 -19.73 -14.97 -12.39
C ASP A 67 -20.82 -14.62 -11.33
N ILE A 68 -20.40 -14.15 -10.15
CA ILE A 68 -21.27 -13.93 -8.98
C ILE A 68 -21.43 -12.43 -8.67
N ILE A 69 -20.60 -11.56 -9.24
CA ILE A 69 -20.58 -10.12 -8.91
C ILE A 69 -21.94 -9.45 -9.14
N GLU A 70 -22.66 -9.82 -10.20
CA GLU A 70 -23.97 -9.23 -10.53
C GLU A 70 -25.01 -9.49 -9.43
N ASP A 71 -25.00 -10.67 -8.82
CA ASP A 71 -25.92 -11.06 -7.75
C ASP A 71 -25.37 -10.80 -6.34
N LEU A 72 -24.15 -10.27 -6.23
CA LEU A 72 -23.41 -10.21 -4.97
C LEU A 72 -24.15 -9.41 -3.90
N SER A 73 -24.82 -8.33 -4.29
CA SER A 73 -25.58 -7.47 -3.38
C SER A 73 -26.75 -8.19 -2.70
N GLU A 74 -27.40 -9.14 -3.40
CA GLU A 74 -28.52 -9.92 -2.88
C GLU A 74 -28.03 -11.04 -1.95
N ILE A 75 -26.98 -11.76 -2.37
CA ILE A 75 -26.50 -12.91 -1.61
C ILE A 75 -25.65 -12.51 -0.39
N ALA A 76 -24.93 -11.39 -0.45
CA ALA A 76 -23.98 -10.98 0.59
C ALA A 76 -24.66 -10.65 1.92
N VAL A 77 -25.94 -10.29 1.92
CA VAL A 77 -26.74 -10.05 3.12
C VAL A 77 -26.74 -11.28 4.05
N ASN A 78 -26.63 -12.48 3.49
CA ASN A 78 -26.65 -13.73 4.24
C ASN A 78 -25.26 -14.19 4.70
N PHE A 79 -24.18 -13.52 4.28
CA PHE A 79 -22.82 -13.93 4.63
C PHE A 79 -22.40 -13.36 5.98
N PRO A 80 -21.74 -14.18 6.84
CA PRO A 80 -21.03 -13.69 7.99
C PRO A 80 -19.92 -12.68 7.62
N ALA A 81 -19.55 -11.82 8.57
CA ALA A 81 -18.59 -10.74 8.32
C ALA A 81 -17.21 -11.22 7.88
N ASP A 82 -16.71 -12.34 8.42
CA ASP A 82 -15.43 -12.95 8.06
C ASP A 82 -15.45 -13.51 6.62
N ILE A 83 -16.58 -14.05 6.19
CA ILE A 83 -16.80 -14.49 4.80
C ILE A 83 -16.80 -13.29 3.86
N LYS A 84 -17.52 -12.21 4.20
CA LYS A 84 -17.50 -10.96 3.41
C LYS A 84 -16.09 -10.38 3.30
N MET A 85 -15.33 -10.37 4.39
CA MET A 85 -13.92 -9.95 4.40
C MET A 85 -13.06 -10.80 3.45
N ALA A 86 -13.21 -12.12 3.50
CA ALA A 86 -12.47 -13.03 2.64
C ALA A 86 -12.82 -12.81 1.16
N MET A 87 -14.10 -12.61 0.85
CA MET A 87 -14.54 -12.28 -0.49
C MET A 87 -13.96 -10.95 -0.98
N ALA A 88 -13.94 -9.90 -0.13
CA ALA A 88 -13.35 -8.61 -0.49
C ALA A 88 -11.84 -8.73 -0.76
N ALA A 89 -11.12 -9.49 0.08
CA ALA A 89 -9.70 -9.78 -0.12
C ALA A 89 -9.42 -10.54 -1.43
N ILE A 90 -10.25 -11.53 -1.76
CA ILE A 90 -10.15 -12.27 -3.03
C ILE A 90 -10.45 -11.33 -4.21
N ALA A 91 -11.53 -10.55 -4.15
CA ALA A 91 -11.91 -9.59 -5.20
C ALA A 91 -10.75 -8.63 -5.49
N ARG A 92 -10.14 -8.08 -4.44
CA ARG A 92 -8.98 -7.18 -4.55
C ARG A 92 -7.79 -7.86 -5.23
N ARG A 93 -7.45 -9.08 -4.80
CA ARG A 93 -6.32 -9.85 -5.37
C ARG A 93 -6.56 -10.27 -6.81
N ARG A 94 -7.82 -10.42 -7.22
CA ARG A 94 -8.24 -10.68 -8.60
C ARG A 94 -8.42 -9.42 -9.45
N ARG A 95 -8.27 -8.22 -8.88
CA ARG A 95 -8.58 -6.93 -9.53
C ARG A 95 -10.04 -6.78 -9.95
N LEU A 96 -10.94 -7.37 -9.18
CA LEU A 96 -12.40 -7.28 -9.35
C LEU A 96 -13.05 -6.37 -8.31
N LEU A 97 -12.29 -5.85 -7.34
CA LEU A 97 -12.83 -4.96 -6.32
C LEU A 97 -13.06 -3.55 -6.90
N ASN A 98 -14.32 -3.14 -6.94
CA ASN A 98 -14.82 -1.83 -7.34
C ASN A 98 -15.83 -1.32 -6.30
N ASP A 99 -16.45 -0.17 -6.56
CA ASP A 99 -17.44 0.45 -5.65
C ASP A 99 -18.60 -0.49 -5.31
N ASP A 100 -19.21 -1.12 -6.30
CA ASP A 100 -20.39 -1.98 -6.10
C ASP A 100 -20.04 -3.22 -5.27
N VAL A 101 -18.90 -3.85 -5.56
CA VAL A 101 -18.43 -5.05 -4.85
C VAL A 101 -18.07 -4.72 -3.40
N VAL A 102 -17.32 -3.64 -3.15
CA VAL A 102 -16.90 -3.30 -1.78
C VAL A 102 -18.09 -2.86 -0.92
N VAL A 103 -19.05 -2.13 -1.51
CA VAL A 103 -20.28 -1.71 -0.80
C VAL A 103 -21.17 -2.90 -0.49
N SER A 104 -21.33 -3.85 -1.42
CA SER A 104 -22.13 -5.07 -1.20
C SER A 104 -21.56 -5.94 -0.08
N LEU A 105 -20.25 -5.93 0.10
CA LEU A 105 -19.56 -6.73 1.11
C LEU A 105 -19.35 -5.99 2.43
N ALA A 106 -19.62 -4.69 2.52
CA ALA A 106 -19.35 -3.90 3.71
C ALA A 106 -20.07 -4.47 4.95
N ASP A 107 -19.39 -4.45 6.09
CA ASP A 107 -19.93 -4.93 7.36
C ASP A 107 -19.43 -4.07 8.52
N GLY A 108 -20.33 -3.71 9.44
CA GLY A 108 -20.01 -2.81 10.55
C GLY A 108 -18.99 -3.37 11.54
N SER A 109 -18.78 -4.69 11.53
CA SER A 109 -17.79 -5.36 12.39
C SER A 109 -16.36 -5.33 11.86
N TRP A 110 -16.12 -4.79 10.66
CA TRP A 110 -14.78 -4.74 10.08
C TRP A 110 -13.86 -3.79 10.85
N GLU A 111 -12.74 -4.33 11.34
CA GLU A 111 -11.65 -3.55 11.93
C GLU A 111 -10.53 -3.24 10.93
N ILE A 112 -10.51 -3.96 9.81
CA ILE A 112 -9.44 -3.90 8.82
C ILE A 112 -10.07 -3.80 7.43
N LEU A 113 -9.55 -2.92 6.57
CA LEU A 113 -9.97 -2.81 5.17
C LEU A 113 -8.77 -2.64 4.24
N ASP A 114 -8.51 -3.63 3.39
CA ASP A 114 -7.54 -3.53 2.30
C ASP A 114 -8.28 -3.34 0.99
N ILE A 115 -8.20 -2.14 0.40
CA ILE A 115 -8.67 -1.86 -0.96
C ILE A 115 -7.52 -1.49 -1.88
N SER A 116 -6.28 -1.80 -1.50
CA SER A 116 -5.09 -1.36 -2.22
C SER A 116 -5.04 -1.86 -3.66
N GLY A 117 -4.76 -0.96 -4.60
CA GLY A 117 -4.68 -1.25 -6.03
C GLY A 117 -6.01 -1.64 -6.68
N SER A 118 -7.14 -1.31 -6.05
CA SER A 118 -8.48 -1.56 -6.56
C SER A 118 -9.03 -0.41 -7.39
N ASP A 119 -10.20 -0.63 -7.99
CA ASP A 119 -10.95 0.36 -8.77
C ASP A 119 -11.97 1.14 -7.95
N VAL A 120 -11.89 1.06 -6.61
CA VAL A 120 -12.74 1.79 -5.66
C VAL A 120 -12.45 3.29 -5.73
N SER A 121 -13.52 4.09 -5.78
CA SER A 121 -13.53 5.55 -5.83
C SER A 121 -13.93 6.15 -4.47
N ASP A 122 -13.94 7.49 -4.40
CA ASP A 122 -14.46 8.21 -3.23
C ASP A 122 -15.89 7.80 -2.88
N LEU A 123 -16.76 7.56 -3.87
CA LEU A 123 -18.15 7.19 -3.63
C LEU A 123 -18.26 5.82 -2.93
N GLY A 124 -17.50 4.83 -3.40
CA GLY A 124 -17.48 3.51 -2.78
C GLY A 124 -16.90 3.57 -1.38
N LEU A 125 -15.78 4.30 -1.19
CA LEU A 125 -15.16 4.46 0.12
C LEU A 125 -16.10 5.17 1.10
N GLY A 126 -16.78 6.25 0.70
CA GLY A 126 -17.74 6.99 1.51
C GLY A 126 -18.85 6.09 2.06
N LYS A 127 -19.49 5.31 1.19
CA LYS A 127 -20.51 4.33 1.59
C LYS A 127 -19.96 3.25 2.53
N VAL A 128 -18.74 2.75 2.27
CA VAL A 128 -18.11 1.75 3.13
C VAL A 128 -17.86 2.31 4.54
N VAL A 129 -17.38 3.55 4.66
CA VAL A 129 -17.10 4.17 5.97
C VAL A 129 -18.36 4.66 6.68
N GLU A 130 -19.50 4.76 5.99
CA GLU A 130 -20.82 4.90 6.63
C GLU A 130 -21.22 3.64 7.40
N VAL A 131 -20.85 2.46 6.90
CA VAL A 131 -21.16 1.16 7.52
C VAL A 131 -20.05 0.75 8.51
N CYS A 132 -18.80 0.78 8.08
CA CYS A 132 -17.63 0.23 8.78
C CYS A 132 -17.02 1.23 9.78
N LYS A 133 -17.75 1.55 10.86
CA LYS A 133 -17.30 2.52 11.86
C LYS A 133 -16.18 2.03 12.79
N SER A 134 -15.97 0.71 12.87
CA SER A 134 -14.95 0.08 13.72
C SER A 134 -13.56 -0.06 13.07
N LEU A 135 -13.36 0.50 11.88
CA LEU A 135 -12.08 0.39 11.17
C LEU A 135 -10.93 0.99 11.97
N ARG A 136 -9.90 0.17 12.22
CA ARG A 136 -8.63 0.49 12.88
C ARG A 136 -7.46 0.56 11.91
N ALA A 137 -7.48 -0.23 10.83
CA ALA A 137 -6.44 -0.23 9.82
C ALA A 137 -7.02 -0.23 8.41
N VAL A 138 -6.58 0.71 7.58
CA VAL A 138 -7.05 0.84 6.20
C VAL A 138 -5.87 0.98 5.23
N ASP A 139 -5.91 0.22 4.14
CA ASP A 139 -4.94 0.30 3.04
C ASP A 139 -5.62 0.79 1.75
N ILE A 140 -5.33 2.04 1.40
CA ILE A 140 -5.75 2.71 0.17
C ILE A 140 -4.57 2.97 -0.78
N SER A 141 -3.44 2.27 -0.59
CA SER A 141 -2.28 2.41 -1.46
C SER A 141 -2.61 2.00 -2.90
N ARG A 142 -2.07 2.73 -3.88
CA ARG A 142 -2.29 2.51 -5.33
C ARG A 142 -3.74 2.63 -5.79
N CYS A 143 -4.60 3.31 -5.05
CA CYS A 143 -5.96 3.64 -5.50
C CYS A 143 -5.96 4.99 -6.23
N ASP A 144 -6.08 4.97 -7.56
CA ASP A 144 -5.95 6.18 -8.39
C ASP A 144 -7.24 7.02 -8.48
N LYS A 145 -8.38 6.43 -8.07
CA LYS A 145 -9.71 7.08 -8.04
C LYS A 145 -10.08 7.67 -6.68
N ILE A 146 -9.26 7.45 -5.65
CA ILE A 146 -9.45 8.06 -4.33
C ILE A 146 -8.76 9.43 -4.33
N THR A 147 -9.50 10.45 -3.92
CA THR A 147 -9.07 11.85 -3.84
C THR A 147 -9.07 12.35 -2.40
N ILE A 148 -8.85 13.65 -2.23
CA ILE A 148 -8.92 14.31 -0.92
C ILE A 148 -10.29 14.14 -0.25
N THR A 149 -11.36 14.01 -1.02
CA THR A 149 -12.71 13.79 -0.51
C THR A 149 -12.81 12.45 0.22
N GLY A 150 -12.43 11.34 -0.43
CA GLY A 150 -12.45 10.02 0.20
C GLY A 150 -11.51 9.91 1.41
N PHE A 151 -10.34 10.56 1.37
CA PHE A 151 -9.47 10.67 2.54
C PHE A 151 -10.15 11.40 3.71
N SER A 152 -10.84 12.51 3.42
CA SER A 152 -11.53 13.30 4.43
C SER A 152 -12.69 12.53 5.04
N GLU A 153 -13.50 11.87 4.22
CA GLU A 153 -14.62 11.03 4.66
C GLU A 153 -14.14 9.87 5.54
N LEU A 154 -13.06 9.18 5.13
CA LEU A 154 -12.46 8.10 5.92
C LEU A 154 -12.03 8.57 7.30
N VAL A 155 -11.29 9.68 7.37
CA VAL A 155 -10.79 10.24 8.63
C VAL A 155 -11.93 10.74 9.53
N GLN A 156 -12.96 11.37 8.95
CA GLN A 156 -14.08 11.92 9.71
C GLN A 156 -15.03 10.86 10.24
N ASN A 157 -15.17 9.72 9.55
CA ASN A 157 -16.13 8.69 9.92
C ASN A 157 -15.53 7.58 10.77
N CYS A 158 -14.25 7.23 10.55
CA CYS A 158 -13.57 6.14 11.24
C CYS A 158 -12.73 6.66 12.41
N HIS A 159 -13.40 7.01 13.51
CA HIS A 159 -12.78 7.56 14.72
C HIS A 159 -11.80 6.60 15.41
N SER A 160 -11.88 5.29 15.12
CA SER A 160 -10.96 4.27 15.63
C SER A 160 -9.75 4.01 14.71
N LEU A 161 -9.59 4.77 13.62
CA LEU A 161 -8.54 4.54 12.63
C LEU A 161 -7.15 4.86 13.21
N GLU A 162 -6.36 3.82 13.44
CA GLU A 162 -5.01 3.91 14.01
C GLU A 162 -3.91 3.78 12.96
N THR A 163 -4.14 2.98 11.90
CA THR A 163 -3.20 2.74 10.81
C THR A 163 -3.80 3.11 9.46
N LEU A 164 -3.13 3.98 8.72
CA LEU A 164 -3.46 4.30 7.33
C LEU A 164 -2.29 3.97 6.42
N ARG A 165 -2.56 3.31 5.30
CA ARG A 165 -1.58 3.07 4.25
C ARG A 165 -2.02 3.77 2.98
N CYS A 166 -1.11 4.51 2.36
CA CYS A 166 -1.40 5.32 1.19
C CYS A 166 -0.22 5.38 0.21
N GLY A 167 -0.43 6.06 -0.91
CA GLY A 167 0.60 6.24 -1.95
C GLY A 167 0.90 4.97 -2.73
N GLY A 168 2.08 4.93 -3.36
CA GLY A 168 2.56 3.77 -4.12
C GLY A 168 2.22 3.77 -5.62
N SER A 169 1.49 4.78 -6.09
CA SER A 169 1.34 5.16 -7.51
C SER A 169 1.50 6.68 -7.66
N PRO A 170 1.87 7.21 -8.85
CA PRO A 170 2.05 8.66 -9.03
C PRO A 170 0.82 9.48 -8.63
N ARG A 171 -0.39 8.97 -8.89
CA ARG A 171 -1.64 9.66 -8.57
C ARG A 171 -2.00 9.55 -7.09
N SER A 172 -1.90 8.36 -6.50
CA SER A 172 -2.14 8.20 -5.05
C SER A 172 -1.11 8.94 -4.19
N ASP A 173 0.16 9.01 -4.62
CA ASP A 173 1.20 9.81 -3.93
C ASP A 173 0.88 11.32 -4.02
N TYR A 174 0.38 11.79 -5.16
CA TYR A 174 -0.08 13.18 -5.31
C TYR A 174 -1.27 13.47 -4.38
N THR A 175 -2.26 12.58 -4.31
CA THR A 175 -3.39 12.73 -3.39
C THR A 175 -2.92 12.73 -1.93
N ALA A 176 -2.07 11.78 -1.53
CA ALA A 176 -1.55 11.69 -0.16
C ALA A 176 -0.84 12.99 0.28
N ARG A 177 -0.03 13.60 -0.60
CA ARG A 177 0.58 14.92 -0.37
C ARG A 177 -0.45 16.01 -0.11
N ARG A 178 -1.52 16.04 -0.90
CA ARG A 178 -2.60 17.03 -0.75
C ARG A 178 -3.41 16.82 0.53
N CYS A 179 -3.43 15.60 1.04
CA CYS A 179 -4.15 15.22 2.25
C CYS A 179 -3.37 15.46 3.55
N LEU A 180 -2.09 15.87 3.51
CA LEU A 180 -1.30 16.11 4.72
C LEU A 180 -1.98 17.06 5.71
N GLY A 181 -2.70 18.08 5.20
CA GLY A 181 -3.46 19.01 6.02
C GLY A 181 -4.60 18.37 6.83
N ILE A 182 -5.13 17.22 6.40
CA ILE A 182 -6.20 16.47 7.10
C ILE A 182 -5.67 15.83 8.39
N PHE A 183 -4.38 15.50 8.42
CA PHE A 183 -3.77 14.86 9.59
C PHE A 183 -3.46 15.85 10.72
N LYS A 184 -3.46 17.17 10.43
CA LYS A 184 -3.22 18.18 11.45
C LYS A 184 -4.30 18.09 12.53
N PRO A 185 -3.94 18.20 13.82
CA PRO A 185 -4.94 18.34 14.87
C PRO A 185 -5.73 19.63 14.62
N LYS A 186 -7.06 19.56 14.59
CA LYS A 186 -7.88 20.76 14.59
C LYS A 186 -8.12 21.15 16.03
N LEU A 187 -7.82 22.41 16.36
CA LEU A 187 -8.30 23.02 17.59
C LEU A 187 -9.65 23.62 17.25
N ASN A 188 -10.72 23.13 17.86
CA ASN A 188 -11.98 23.85 17.82
C ASN A 188 -11.82 25.13 18.65
N ASP A 189 -12.42 26.22 18.17
CA ASP A 189 -12.33 27.55 18.80
C ASP A 189 -13.10 27.48 20.12
N VAL A 190 -12.40 27.14 21.20
CA VAL A 190 -13.01 27.09 22.53
C VAL A 190 -13.19 28.52 22.97
N ASN A 191 -14.40 29.03 22.79
CA ASN A 191 -14.83 30.39 23.09
C ASN A 191 -14.89 30.69 24.61
N GLY A 192 -14.15 29.93 25.42
CA GLY A 192 -14.11 30.05 26.87
C GLY A 192 -12.96 30.93 27.30
N ASP A 193 -13.25 31.99 28.05
CA ASP A 193 -12.26 32.88 28.68
C ASP A 193 -11.44 32.17 29.78
N SER A 194 -11.61 30.87 29.98
CA SER A 194 -10.93 30.05 31.00
C SER A 194 -10.54 28.68 30.45
N TRP A 195 -9.26 28.32 30.65
CA TRP A 195 -8.72 26.97 30.37
C TRP A 195 -9.37 25.87 31.22
N GLU A 196 -10.18 26.21 32.23
CA GLU A 196 -10.82 25.29 33.17
C GLU A 196 -12.14 24.71 32.65
N GLU A 197 -12.75 25.31 31.62
CA GLU A 197 -14.03 24.87 31.02
C GLU A 197 -13.84 24.16 29.65
N LEU A 198 -12.58 23.85 29.30
CA LEU A 198 -12.23 23.20 28.04
C LEU A 198 -12.67 21.72 28.06
N ASP A 199 -13.85 21.41 27.52
CA ASP A 199 -14.24 20.02 27.33
C ASP A 199 -13.34 19.37 26.27
N THR A 200 -12.55 18.38 26.69
CA THR A 200 -11.71 17.57 25.80
C THR A 200 -12.48 16.91 24.65
N SER A 201 -13.80 16.74 24.79
CA SER A 201 -14.67 16.24 23.73
C SER A 201 -14.97 17.28 22.65
N GLU A 202 -14.95 18.58 23.00
CA GLU A 202 -15.20 19.69 22.09
C GLU A 202 -13.95 20.13 21.33
N ILE A 203 -12.76 19.64 21.66
CA ILE A 203 -11.51 19.95 20.95
C ILE A 203 -11.33 19.08 19.70
N ALA A 204 -12.06 17.95 19.63
CA ALA A 204 -11.66 16.81 18.80
C ALA A 204 -12.44 16.73 17.48
N SER A 205 -11.84 17.20 16.38
CA SER A 205 -12.25 16.81 15.03
C SER A 205 -11.03 16.50 14.14
N GLY A 206 -10.94 15.27 13.62
CA GLY A 206 -9.84 14.86 12.71
C GLY A 206 -9.26 13.47 12.99
N ALA A 207 -8.14 13.14 12.34
CA ALA A 207 -7.47 11.83 12.40
C ALA A 207 -6.73 11.59 13.72
N GLU A 208 -7.35 11.81 14.88
CA GLU A 208 -6.65 11.84 16.17
C GLU A 208 -6.15 10.47 16.61
N SER A 209 -6.93 9.43 16.34
CA SER A 209 -6.55 8.04 16.61
C SER A 209 -5.40 7.57 15.72
N LEU A 210 -5.11 8.27 14.61
CA LEU A 210 -4.10 7.86 13.65
C LEU A 210 -2.70 7.99 14.28
N ARG A 211 -2.02 6.84 14.40
CA ARG A 211 -0.67 6.72 14.99
C ARG A 211 0.35 6.22 13.99
N TRP A 212 -0.08 5.48 12.98
CA TRP A 212 0.82 4.85 12.01
C TRP A 212 0.41 5.20 10.59
N LEU A 213 1.37 5.73 9.83
CA LEU A 213 1.21 6.00 8.40
C LEU A 213 2.21 5.17 7.62
N VAL A 214 1.72 4.31 6.71
CA VAL A 214 2.58 3.56 5.79
C VAL A 214 2.53 4.23 4.41
N TRP A 215 3.65 4.85 4.04
CA TRP A 215 3.81 5.53 2.76
C TRP A 215 5.21 5.26 2.20
N GLN A 216 5.34 4.18 1.41
CA GLN A 216 6.64 3.60 1.03
C GLN A 216 7.59 4.58 0.31
N LYS A 217 7.05 5.49 -0.51
CA LYS A 217 7.81 6.44 -1.33
C LYS A 217 7.45 7.90 -0.99
N ILE A 218 7.37 8.19 0.30
CA ILE A 218 7.19 9.56 0.78
C ILE A 218 8.41 10.43 0.40
N ASP A 219 8.15 11.64 -0.09
CA ASP A 219 9.19 12.65 -0.35
C ASP A 219 9.62 13.36 0.94
N ASN A 220 10.82 13.97 0.91
CA ASN A 220 11.41 14.60 2.07
C ASN A 220 10.55 15.75 2.62
N ASP A 221 9.97 16.57 1.75
CA ASP A 221 9.13 17.71 2.13
C ASP A 221 7.90 17.23 2.91
N SER A 222 7.22 16.19 2.41
CA SER A 222 6.05 15.59 3.08
C SER A 222 6.42 14.95 4.42
N LEU A 223 7.58 14.33 4.51
CA LEU A 223 8.09 13.73 5.75
C LEU A 223 8.40 14.83 6.79
N GLU A 224 9.01 15.93 6.37
CA GLU A 224 9.30 17.08 7.23
C GLU A 224 8.01 17.74 7.76
N ILE A 225 7.00 17.91 6.89
CA ILE A 225 5.67 18.40 7.28
C ILE A 225 5.05 17.48 8.34
N LEU A 226 5.04 16.16 8.12
CA LEU A 226 4.48 15.22 9.10
C LEU A 226 5.26 15.24 10.42
N SER A 227 6.59 15.31 10.36
CA SER A 227 7.43 15.35 11.56
C SER A 227 7.23 16.63 12.38
N SER A 228 7.00 17.77 11.73
CA SER A 228 6.86 19.06 12.38
C SER A 228 5.42 19.32 12.86
N GLU A 229 4.42 18.98 12.04
CA GLU A 229 3.01 19.32 12.31
C GLU A 229 2.22 18.16 12.93
N CYS A 230 2.63 16.91 12.71
CA CYS A 230 1.91 15.73 13.16
C CYS A 230 2.82 14.73 13.91
N PRO A 231 3.56 15.14 14.97
CA PRO A 231 4.55 14.28 15.65
C PRO A 231 3.96 13.05 16.36
N ARG A 232 2.63 12.93 16.42
CA ARG A 232 1.94 11.72 16.90
C ARG A 232 1.97 10.57 15.88
N ILE A 233 2.10 10.89 14.59
CA ILE A 233 2.04 9.93 13.49
C ILE A 233 3.45 9.44 13.19
N MET A 234 3.68 8.15 13.41
CA MET A 234 4.89 7.47 12.99
C MET A 234 4.78 7.04 11.53
N VAL A 235 5.67 7.56 10.69
CA VAL A 235 5.74 7.20 9.26
C VAL A 235 6.65 6.00 9.05
N ASN A 236 6.17 4.99 8.32
CA ASN A 236 6.88 3.76 7.96
C ASN A 236 7.60 3.09 9.15
N PRO A 237 6.85 2.69 10.20
CA PRO A 237 7.45 2.13 11.40
C PRO A 237 8.20 0.84 11.09
N LYS A 238 9.31 0.63 11.81
CA LYS A 238 10.07 -0.61 11.81
C LYS A 238 9.78 -1.38 13.10
N PRO A 239 9.83 -2.73 13.08
CA PRO A 239 9.73 -3.51 14.31
C PRO A 239 10.81 -3.06 15.30
N SER A 240 10.40 -2.63 16.49
CA SER A 240 11.31 -2.23 17.58
C SER A 240 10.82 -2.84 18.89
N PRO A 241 11.70 -3.43 19.71
CA PRO A 241 11.32 -4.02 20.99
C PRO A 241 10.81 -2.98 22.01
N PHE A 242 11.11 -1.70 21.81
CA PHE A 242 10.70 -0.61 22.70
C PHE A 242 9.44 0.14 22.22
N GLY A 243 8.90 -0.21 21.04
CA GLY A 243 7.74 0.47 20.46
C GLY A 243 7.96 1.98 20.19
N PHE A 244 6.88 2.70 19.90
CA PHE A 244 6.86 4.16 19.83
C PHE A 244 5.98 4.71 20.96
N ARG A 245 6.52 5.61 21.79
CA ARG A 245 5.83 6.16 22.98
C ARG A 245 5.17 5.09 23.87
N GLY A 246 5.80 3.93 24.01
CA GLY A 246 5.30 2.82 24.83
C GLY A 246 4.25 1.93 24.15
N ALA A 247 3.82 2.23 22.93
CA ALA A 247 2.95 1.37 22.13
C ALA A 247 3.78 0.50 21.17
N ALA A 248 3.54 -0.81 21.18
CA ALA A 248 4.12 -1.72 20.19
C ALA A 248 3.61 -1.38 18.79
N VAL A 249 4.48 -1.48 17.78
CA VAL A 249 4.08 -1.28 16.38
C VAL A 249 3.16 -2.45 15.99
N PRO A 250 1.90 -2.21 15.61
CA PRO A 250 0.99 -3.27 15.22
C PRO A 250 1.41 -3.87 13.88
N ARG A 251 0.98 -5.10 13.62
CA ARG A 251 1.33 -5.83 12.38
C ARG A 251 0.85 -5.06 11.15
N GLU A 252 -0.32 -4.45 11.25
CA GLU A 252 -1.00 -3.67 10.23
C GLU A 252 -0.16 -2.46 9.79
N ALA A 253 0.73 -1.95 10.65
CA ALA A 253 1.61 -0.84 10.35
C ALA A 253 2.92 -1.26 9.66
N LEU A 254 3.20 -2.56 9.49
CA LEU A 254 4.46 -3.05 8.91
C LEU A 254 4.42 -3.10 7.36
N PRO A 255 5.26 -2.33 6.64
CA PRO A 255 5.13 -2.15 5.19
C PRO A 255 5.23 -3.42 4.33
N ASN A 256 5.85 -4.48 4.86
CA ASN A 256 6.11 -5.75 4.18
C ASN A 256 4.99 -6.78 4.33
N ILE A 257 3.95 -6.47 5.11
CA ILE A 257 2.83 -7.36 5.39
C ILE A 257 1.60 -6.83 4.69
N LYS A 258 0.89 -7.64 3.88
CA LYS A 258 -0.40 -7.20 3.32
C LYS A 258 -1.47 -7.30 4.40
N LEU A 259 -2.36 -6.31 4.37
CA LEU A 259 -3.32 -6.12 5.43
C LEU A 259 -4.39 -7.24 5.46
N ASP A 260 -4.71 -7.81 4.29
CA ASP A 260 -5.63 -8.94 4.13
C ASP A 260 -4.98 -10.34 4.23
N ASP A 261 -3.68 -10.48 4.47
CA ASP A 261 -2.98 -11.78 4.45
C ASP A 261 -3.54 -12.78 5.48
N LEU A 262 -4.03 -12.31 6.64
CA LEU A 262 -4.65 -13.18 7.65
C LEU A 262 -5.97 -13.77 7.19
N VAL A 263 -6.76 -12.96 6.49
CA VAL A 263 -8.11 -13.31 6.05
C VAL A 263 -8.05 -14.45 5.04
N VAL A 264 -7.01 -14.48 4.20
CA VAL A 264 -6.87 -15.47 3.12
C VAL A 264 -5.79 -16.54 3.38
N LYS A 265 -5.26 -16.64 4.60
CA LYS A 265 -4.10 -17.52 4.90
C LYS A 265 -4.35 -18.99 4.55
N ASP A 266 -5.59 -19.46 4.74
CA ASP A 266 -5.99 -20.86 4.56
C ASP A 266 -6.63 -21.12 3.17
N ILE A 267 -6.75 -20.08 2.33
CA ILE A 267 -7.32 -20.19 0.98
C ILE A 267 -6.19 -20.42 -0.02
N ASN A 268 -6.40 -21.36 -0.95
CA ASN A 268 -5.39 -21.70 -1.95
C ASN A 268 -5.05 -20.47 -2.82
N PRO A 269 -3.76 -20.09 -2.95
CA PRO A 269 -3.36 -18.97 -3.81
C PRO A 269 -3.76 -19.08 -5.28
N SER A 270 -4.04 -20.29 -5.79
CA SER A 270 -4.60 -20.49 -7.13
C SER A 270 -5.95 -19.80 -7.34
N THR A 271 -6.68 -19.50 -6.26
CA THR A 271 -7.98 -18.81 -6.26
C THR A 271 -7.91 -17.45 -6.94
N TRP A 272 -6.82 -16.71 -6.72
CA TRP A 272 -6.58 -15.38 -7.31
C TRP A 272 -5.39 -15.37 -8.26
N ALA A 273 -4.86 -16.54 -8.61
CA ALA A 273 -3.98 -16.67 -9.76
C ALA A 273 -4.84 -16.44 -11.00
N VAL A 274 -4.90 -15.19 -11.47
CA VAL A 274 -5.45 -14.87 -12.78
C VAL A 274 -4.71 -15.78 -13.77
N CYS A 275 -5.45 -16.60 -14.52
CA CYS A 275 -4.88 -17.37 -15.63
C CYS A 275 -4.49 -16.39 -16.75
N GLY A 276 -3.51 -15.53 -16.48
CA GLY A 276 -2.71 -14.93 -17.52
C GLY A 276 -1.82 -16.04 -18.01
N PHE A 277 -2.00 -16.43 -19.28
CA PHE A 277 -1.07 -17.24 -20.07
C PHE A 277 -0.04 -17.99 -19.22
N THR A 278 -0.25 -19.28 -18.97
CA THR A 278 0.94 -20.12 -18.87
C THR A 278 1.69 -19.87 -20.18
N PRO A 279 2.94 -19.37 -20.18
CA PRO A 279 3.80 -19.74 -21.28
C PRO A 279 3.78 -21.26 -21.17
N ARG A 280 3.10 -21.91 -22.11
CA ARG A 280 3.34 -23.33 -22.38
C ARG A 280 4.85 -23.45 -22.30
N ALA A 281 5.36 -24.24 -21.36
CA ALA A 281 6.78 -24.53 -21.31
C ALA A 281 7.08 -25.14 -22.67
N ILE A 282 7.60 -24.32 -23.59
CA ILE A 282 8.11 -24.77 -24.85
C ILE A 282 9.33 -25.57 -24.41
N ALA A 283 9.17 -26.90 -24.43
CA ALA A 283 10.31 -27.81 -24.39
C ALA A 283 11.37 -27.24 -25.34
N PRO A 284 12.64 -27.14 -24.93
CA PRO A 284 13.63 -26.35 -25.65
C PRO A 284 13.77 -26.88 -27.07
N SER A 285 13.12 -26.20 -28.03
CA SER A 285 13.38 -26.39 -29.44
C SER A 285 14.69 -25.65 -29.72
N PHE A 286 15.72 -26.44 -30.05
CA PHE A 286 17.03 -25.95 -30.49
C PHE A 286 16.86 -24.76 -31.45
N PRO A 287 17.51 -23.60 -31.19
CA PRO A 287 17.36 -22.46 -32.05
C PRO A 287 18.08 -22.69 -33.39
N SER A 288 17.36 -22.39 -34.46
CA SER A 288 17.91 -22.15 -35.80
C SER A 288 18.96 -21.01 -35.74
N PRO A 289 20.06 -21.05 -36.51
CA PRO A 289 21.25 -20.23 -36.26
C PRO A 289 21.14 -18.74 -36.65
N ALA A 290 19.97 -18.21 -37.02
CA ALA A 290 19.90 -16.95 -37.77
C ALA A 290 19.12 -15.80 -37.15
N GLU A 291 18.55 -15.94 -35.94
CA GLU A 291 17.81 -14.83 -35.33
C GLU A 291 18.61 -14.12 -34.25
N MET A 292 19.01 -12.89 -34.56
CA MET A 292 19.75 -12.01 -33.66
C MET A 292 18.90 -11.71 -32.40
N PRO A 293 19.43 -11.89 -31.18
CA PRO A 293 18.68 -11.69 -29.94
C PRO A 293 18.01 -10.32 -29.88
N ILE A 294 16.81 -10.25 -29.29
CA ILE A 294 16.04 -9.01 -29.16
C ILE A 294 16.87 -7.89 -28.49
N ALA A 295 17.69 -8.23 -27.48
CA ALA A 295 18.60 -7.29 -26.84
C ALA A 295 19.62 -6.67 -27.81
N GLU A 296 20.15 -7.47 -28.73
CA GLU A 296 21.09 -7.02 -29.77
C GLU A 296 20.39 -6.09 -30.77
N LYS A 297 19.13 -6.37 -31.12
CA LYS A 297 18.29 -5.50 -31.96
C LYS A 297 18.09 -4.13 -31.30
N PHE A 298 17.77 -4.09 -30.02
CA PHE A 298 17.64 -2.82 -29.27
C PHE A 298 18.96 -2.04 -29.20
N ARG A 299 20.08 -2.75 -28.99
CA ARG A 299 21.43 -2.15 -28.97
C ARG A 299 21.75 -1.48 -30.31
N LEU A 300 21.52 -2.17 -31.43
CA LEU A 300 21.78 -1.61 -32.75
C LEU A 300 20.84 -0.44 -33.09
N ALA A 301 19.56 -0.53 -32.75
CA ALA A 301 18.60 0.56 -32.95
C ALA A 301 19.01 1.83 -32.16
N PHE A 302 19.55 1.67 -30.95
CA PHE A 302 20.09 2.77 -30.17
C PHE A 302 21.32 3.41 -30.85
N VAL A 303 22.28 2.59 -31.28
CA VAL A 303 23.49 3.06 -31.98
C VAL A 303 23.15 3.77 -33.29
N GLU A 304 22.20 3.26 -34.06
CA GLU A 304 21.73 3.88 -35.31
C GLU A 304 21.02 5.23 -35.05
N ARG A 305 20.20 5.30 -34.00
CA ARG A 305 19.58 6.57 -33.61
C ARG A 305 20.63 7.60 -33.20
N ASP A 306 21.66 7.19 -32.47
CA ASP A 306 22.71 8.07 -31.99
C ASP A 306 23.59 8.58 -33.13
N SER A 307 23.95 7.72 -34.09
CA SER A 307 24.68 8.10 -35.30
C SER A 307 23.90 9.08 -36.16
N ARG A 308 22.57 8.91 -36.27
CA ARG A 308 21.69 9.86 -36.98
C ARG A 308 21.60 11.23 -36.29
N LEU A 309 21.71 11.27 -34.97
CA LEU A 309 21.61 12.51 -34.19
C LEU A 309 22.97 13.20 -33.99
N ALA A 310 24.09 12.48 -34.10
CA ALA A 310 25.43 13.02 -33.89
C ALA A 310 25.77 14.25 -34.77
N PRO A 311 25.46 14.30 -36.08
CA PRO A 311 25.69 15.48 -36.90
C PRO A 311 24.89 16.70 -36.46
N LYS A 312 23.63 16.49 -36.00
CA LYS A 312 22.80 17.57 -35.46
C LYS A 312 23.37 18.13 -34.16
N ARG A 313 23.82 17.25 -33.25
CA ARG A 313 24.50 17.67 -32.01
C ARG A 313 25.78 18.45 -32.31
N ALA A 314 26.60 17.96 -33.23
CA ALA A 314 27.83 18.64 -33.64
C ALA A 314 27.56 20.02 -34.29
N LYS A 315 26.55 20.12 -35.15
CA LYS A 315 26.13 21.39 -35.76
C LYS A 315 25.64 22.38 -34.70
N ASN A 316 24.79 21.93 -33.78
CA ASN A 316 24.27 22.76 -32.70
C ASN A 316 25.41 23.22 -31.77
N ALA A 317 26.33 22.33 -31.40
CA ALA A 317 27.50 22.67 -30.58
C ALA A 317 28.36 23.76 -31.24
N ARG A 318 28.68 23.62 -32.53
CA ARG A 318 29.43 24.64 -33.29
C ARG A 318 28.68 25.97 -33.36
N GLN A 319 27.36 25.94 -33.49
CA GLN A 319 26.54 27.15 -33.51
C GLN A 319 26.50 27.85 -32.14
N HIS A 320 26.44 27.08 -31.05
CA HIS A 320 26.55 27.63 -29.69
C HIS A 320 27.92 28.23 -29.44
N GLN A 321 28.99 27.56 -29.86
CA GLN A 321 30.35 28.07 -29.73
C GLN A 321 30.56 29.37 -30.50
N ARG A 322 30.09 29.46 -31.74
CA ARG A 322 30.15 30.73 -32.52
C ARG A 322 29.35 31.86 -31.89
N ARG A 323 28.20 31.55 -31.25
CA ARG A 323 27.41 32.56 -30.52
C ARG A 323 28.17 33.04 -29.28
N ALA A 324 28.71 32.12 -28.50
CA ALA A 324 29.51 32.43 -27.33
C ALA A 324 30.77 33.24 -27.67
N GLU A 325 31.47 32.92 -28.76
CA GLU A 325 32.63 33.66 -29.25
C GLU A 325 32.26 35.10 -29.69
N ARG A 326 31.13 35.26 -30.38
CA ARG A 326 30.61 36.60 -30.76
C ARG A 326 30.22 37.42 -29.53
N GLU A 327 29.52 36.80 -28.58
CA GLU A 327 29.17 37.42 -27.30
C GLU A 327 30.42 37.79 -26.50
N TRP A 328 31.44 36.94 -26.49
CA TRP A 328 32.72 37.25 -25.84
C TRP A 328 33.45 38.42 -26.52
N MET A 329 33.48 38.47 -27.85
CA MET A 329 34.02 39.61 -28.59
C MET A 329 33.23 40.91 -28.35
N THR A 330 31.91 40.84 -28.17
CA THR A 330 31.09 42.03 -27.90
C THR A 330 31.11 42.46 -26.44
N MET A 331 31.42 41.59 -25.49
CA MET A 331 31.47 41.92 -24.06
C MET A 331 32.87 42.26 -23.54
N SER A 332 33.94 41.78 -24.19
CA SER A 332 35.32 42.05 -23.78
C SER A 332 35.93 43.25 -24.50
N THR A 333 36.25 44.31 -23.76
CA THR A 333 36.92 45.52 -24.28
C THR A 333 38.28 45.21 -24.89
N ARG A 334 39.05 44.30 -24.29
CA ARG A 334 40.34 43.82 -24.80
C ARG A 334 40.20 43.05 -26.12
N ALA A 335 39.16 42.23 -26.26
CA ALA A 335 38.89 41.47 -27.49
C ALA A 335 38.48 42.40 -28.64
N LYS A 336 37.66 43.43 -28.38
CA LYS A 336 37.32 44.47 -29.37
C LYS A 336 38.54 45.23 -29.87
N ALA A 337 39.43 45.63 -28.97
CA ALA A 337 40.65 46.36 -29.31
C ALA A 337 41.57 45.54 -30.23
N LEU A 338 41.73 44.23 -29.95
CA LEU A 338 42.54 43.33 -30.79
C LEU A 338 41.92 43.07 -32.17
N ALA A 339 40.59 42.95 -32.25
CA ALA A 339 39.89 42.79 -33.52
C ALA A 339 40.05 44.02 -34.44
N LEU A 340 39.87 45.23 -33.89
CA LEU A 340 40.07 46.49 -34.62
C LEU A 340 41.53 46.68 -35.06
N ALA A 341 42.50 46.35 -34.21
CA ALA A 341 43.92 46.41 -34.57
C ALA A 341 44.28 45.45 -35.72
N SER A 342 43.64 44.28 -35.79
CA SER A 342 43.79 43.33 -36.90
C SER A 342 43.18 43.86 -38.21
N GLU A 343 42.05 44.57 -38.18
CA GLU A 343 41.47 45.17 -39.40
C GLU A 343 42.33 46.29 -39.96
N VAL A 344 42.89 47.15 -39.09
CA VAL A 344 43.84 48.21 -39.49
C VAL A 344 45.10 47.61 -40.10
N SER A 345 45.61 46.52 -39.53
CA SER A 345 46.79 45.83 -40.08
C SER A 345 46.51 45.23 -41.47
N LYS A 346 45.33 44.64 -41.69
CA LYS A 346 44.96 44.07 -43.01
C LYS A 346 44.78 45.14 -44.08
N SER A 347 44.25 46.33 -43.75
CA SER A 347 44.08 47.40 -44.73
C SER A 347 45.40 48.05 -45.16
N LEU A 348 46.41 48.00 -44.30
CA LEU A 348 47.77 48.47 -44.60
C LEU A 348 48.51 47.52 -45.56
N TYR A 349 48.29 46.21 -45.47
CA TYR A 349 48.90 45.24 -46.39
C TYR A 349 48.21 45.13 -47.75
N SER A 350 46.94 45.55 -47.89
CA SER A 350 46.23 45.56 -49.17
C SER A 350 46.50 46.79 -50.04
N ARG A 351 47.41 47.68 -49.62
CA ARG A 351 47.65 48.99 -50.24
C ARG A 351 49.09 49.20 -50.76
N ASN A 352 49.87 48.12 -50.86
CA ASN A 352 51.20 48.09 -51.48
C ASN A 352 51.20 47.26 -52.76
#